data_AF-A0A0F6VYZ9-F1
#
_entry.id   AF-A0A0F6VYZ9-F1
#
_cell.length_a   1.000
_cell.length_b   1.000
_cell.length_c   1.000
_cell.angle_alpha   90.00
_cell.angle_beta   90.00
_cell.angle_gamma   90.00
#
_symmetry.space_group_name_H-M   'P 1'
#
loop_
_entity.id
_entity.type
_entity.pdbx_description
1 polymer ?
#
loop_
_entity_poly.entity_id
_entity_poly.type
_entity_poly.pdbx_seq_one_letter_code
_entity_poly.pdbx_strand_id
1 'polypeptide(L)'
;MDSPWRDPNGTFYSFSYAIEKLRASLRSDPELHDVEVLLLDLCTDDPDAFFEALREFRPTLVGLSTYIWSLDVFTGLVERLRRHDPRVVIVAGGPAARRSVLDLGVYQPLRDRLDAIVPGEGEQTIRDLVRAHREPDWRERVGGLEIPARGLWRRTRNVERPEIDAYASPYQLGQAPLGKTGYIETFRGCPIHCAFCQWGEQKADRVHSSDYLARHLEGLRAADVPNVFFVDAAFNLSPRAFRNLAAAERQVRALRDKIVHGHIYPTHLEEHHLELFDTFAQVQASVGIQSFDEEVLARMQRPFDVDRFERVLKRMRGRLDVDIELIFGLPGDGPESFWRTLERSIELGDTVKIFRCFALPDALLERADTLQIQFDPRSFRITSCEGWDAEQMQREWERVVARASQFARPILNDDWVGFVVDGSRTLRGIPAERTPEVTISRAPVIDVGTRRALGARIGAAASGWNLVGVMEERGGLALELTTPAGAITLHAEPLVEGRRYFAARDRIAYSHRGAVDRTLARELLSVIDGVHADVAPLVARDALE
;
A
#
# COMPACT_ATOMS: atom_id res chain seq x y z
N MET A 1 -5.38 3.10 13.20
CA MET A 1 -5.23 4.39 12.50
C MET A 1 -5.83 4.25 11.11
N ASP A 2 -6.36 5.30 10.48
CA ASP A 2 -6.63 5.21 9.03
C ASP A 2 -5.28 5.10 8.32
N SER A 3 -5.12 4.13 7.40
CA SER A 3 -3.87 4.00 6.65
C SER A 3 -3.55 5.33 5.97
N PRO A 4 -2.29 5.84 6.01
CA PRO A 4 -1.90 7.04 5.26
C PRO A 4 -2.08 6.87 3.74
N TRP A 5 -2.33 5.63 3.29
CA TRP A 5 -2.66 5.20 1.94
C TRP A 5 -4.13 4.83 1.76
N ARG A 6 -5.06 5.37 2.56
CA ARG A 6 -6.49 5.29 2.22
C ARG A 6 -6.70 5.99 0.89
N ASP A 7 -7.12 5.23 -0.11
CA ASP A 7 -7.47 5.78 -1.40
C ASP A 7 -8.70 6.68 -1.27
N PRO A 8 -8.58 7.99 -1.56
CA PRO A 8 -9.69 8.94 -1.45
C PRO A 8 -10.80 8.67 -2.47
N ASN A 9 -10.56 7.76 -3.42
CA ASN A 9 -11.53 7.34 -4.43
C ASN A 9 -12.37 6.14 -3.96
N GLY A 10 -12.04 5.54 -2.81
CA GLY A 10 -12.75 4.39 -2.25
C GLY A 10 -12.62 3.10 -3.06
N THR A 11 -11.63 3.01 -3.96
CA THR A 11 -11.40 1.87 -4.84
C THR A 11 -10.28 0.94 -4.35
N PHE A 12 -9.21 1.45 -3.76
CA PHE A 12 -8.05 0.65 -3.36
C PHE A 12 -8.19 0.10 -1.93
N TYR A 13 -8.15 -1.23 -1.80
CA TYR A 13 -8.27 -1.94 -0.53
C TYR A 13 -7.00 -2.74 -0.27
N SER A 14 -6.03 -2.12 0.40
CA SER A 14 -4.70 -2.72 0.57
C SER A 14 -4.59 -3.81 1.63
N PHE A 15 -3.53 -4.60 1.48
CA PHE A 15 -2.92 -5.51 2.45
C PHE A 15 -1.42 -5.65 2.11
N SER A 16 -0.62 -6.16 3.03
CA SER A 16 0.82 -6.35 2.81
C SER A 16 1.12 -7.56 1.90
N TYR A 17 1.14 -7.31 0.58
CA TYR A 17 1.40 -8.34 -0.43
C TYR A 17 2.76 -9.03 -0.28
N ALA A 18 3.78 -8.32 0.21
CA ALA A 18 5.12 -8.86 0.39
C ALA A 18 5.16 -9.99 1.42
N ILE A 19 4.54 -9.82 2.60
CA ILE A 19 4.49 -10.89 3.63
C ILE A 19 3.59 -12.04 3.20
N GLU A 20 2.55 -11.78 2.40
CA GLU A 20 1.72 -12.81 1.78
C GLU A 20 2.49 -13.63 0.75
N LYS A 21 3.37 -13.02 -0.06
CA LYS A 21 4.33 -13.76 -0.91
C LYS A 21 5.33 -14.57 -0.09
N LEU A 22 5.83 -14.08 1.04
CA LEU A 22 6.70 -14.88 1.92
C LEU A 22 5.95 -16.08 2.52
N ARG A 23 4.70 -15.90 2.96
CA ARG A 23 3.83 -16.98 3.44
C ARG A 23 3.56 -18.02 2.35
N ALA A 24 3.22 -17.57 1.13
CA ALA A 24 2.99 -18.45 -0.01
C ALA A 24 4.29 -19.16 -0.45
N SER A 25 5.46 -18.51 -0.37
CA SER A 25 6.77 -19.14 -0.57
C SER A 25 7.01 -20.30 0.42
N LEU A 26 6.75 -20.09 1.72
CA LEU A 26 6.87 -21.15 2.72
C LEU A 26 5.85 -22.29 2.49
N ARG A 27 4.57 -21.95 2.25
CA ARG A 27 3.49 -22.93 2.05
C ARG A 27 3.59 -23.74 0.75
N SER A 28 4.31 -23.25 -0.25
CA SER A 28 4.57 -23.96 -1.51
C SER A 28 5.83 -24.82 -1.49
N ASP A 29 6.62 -24.78 -0.42
CA ASP A 29 7.80 -25.64 -0.24
C ASP A 29 7.38 -26.96 0.45
N PRO A 30 7.47 -28.13 -0.21
CA PRO A 30 7.02 -29.40 0.36
C PRO A 30 7.77 -29.80 1.65
N GLU A 31 8.98 -29.28 1.88
CA GLU A 31 9.75 -29.56 3.09
C GLU A 31 9.29 -28.72 4.30
N LEU A 32 8.44 -27.70 4.10
CA LEU A 32 8.04 -26.73 5.12
C LEU A 32 6.53 -26.76 5.40
N HIS A 33 5.84 -27.84 5.00
CA HIS A 33 4.38 -27.97 5.12
C HIS A 33 3.89 -28.03 6.58
N ASP A 34 4.71 -28.54 7.49
CA ASP A 34 4.47 -28.68 8.93
C ASP A 34 4.73 -27.40 9.73
N VAL A 35 5.35 -26.39 9.11
CA VAL A 35 5.70 -25.12 9.76
C VAL A 35 4.44 -24.33 10.08
N GLU A 36 4.26 -23.99 11.35
CA GLU A 36 3.22 -23.06 11.77
C GLU A 36 3.63 -21.61 11.44
N VAL A 37 2.75 -20.84 10.80
CA VAL A 37 3.04 -19.49 10.32
C VAL A 37 1.90 -18.56 10.71
N LEU A 38 2.17 -17.65 11.65
CA LEU A 38 1.33 -16.50 11.95
C LEU A 38 1.74 -15.32 11.05
N LEU A 39 0.76 -14.69 10.40
CA LEU A 39 0.93 -13.47 9.63
C LEU A 39 0.23 -12.33 10.37
N LEU A 40 0.95 -11.25 10.66
CA LEU A 40 0.43 -10.07 11.35
C LEU A 40 0.48 -8.85 10.42
N ASP A 41 -0.68 -8.40 9.97
CA ASP A 41 -0.89 -7.16 9.21
C ASP A 41 -1.89 -6.29 9.98
N LEU A 42 -1.43 -5.70 11.09
CA LEU A 42 -2.27 -4.93 12.00
C LEU A 42 -2.24 -3.44 11.61
N CYS A 43 -3.40 -2.81 11.44
CA CYS A 43 -3.52 -1.38 11.13
C CYS A 43 -3.31 -0.46 12.38
N THR A 44 -2.24 -0.72 13.12
CA THR A 44 -1.88 -0.06 14.39
C THR A 44 -0.40 0.31 14.42
N ASP A 45 -0.09 1.39 15.11
CA ASP A 45 1.26 1.83 15.50
C ASP A 45 1.65 1.32 16.90
N ASP A 46 0.74 0.65 17.60
CA ASP A 46 0.99 0.11 18.94
C ASP A 46 1.86 -1.17 18.91
N PRO A 47 3.10 -1.15 19.44
CA PRO A 47 3.93 -2.34 19.57
C PRO A 47 3.39 -3.37 20.57
N ASP A 48 2.53 -3.02 21.53
CA ASP A 48 1.95 -3.97 22.47
C ASP A 48 0.96 -4.92 21.77
N ALA A 49 0.13 -4.41 20.85
CA ALA A 49 -0.76 -5.24 20.02
C ALA A 49 0.00 -6.33 19.21
N PHE A 50 1.14 -6.00 18.61
CA PHE A 50 1.99 -7.00 17.94
C PHE A 50 2.67 -7.94 18.94
N PHE A 51 3.12 -7.41 20.08
CA PHE A 51 3.80 -8.21 21.11
C PHE A 51 2.88 -9.28 21.70
N GLU A 52 1.64 -8.94 22.05
CA GLU A 52 0.69 -9.87 22.65
C GLU A 52 0.33 -11.02 21.69
N ALA A 53 0.10 -10.73 20.41
CA ALA A 53 -0.12 -11.76 19.39
C ALA A 53 1.07 -12.72 19.24
N LEU A 54 2.31 -12.19 19.24
CA LEU A 54 3.52 -13.02 19.22
C LEU A 54 3.75 -13.78 20.53
N ARG A 55 3.38 -13.20 21.69
CA ARG A 55 3.48 -13.83 23.02
C ARG A 55 2.55 -15.02 23.15
N GLU A 56 1.35 -14.94 22.58
CA GLU A 56 0.40 -16.06 22.50
C GLU A 56 0.92 -17.16 21.57
N PHE A 57 1.40 -16.78 20.38
CA PHE A 57 1.91 -17.70 19.35
C PHE A 57 3.24 -18.40 19.69
N ARG A 58 4.09 -17.78 20.51
CA ARG A 58 5.41 -18.30 20.94
C ARG A 58 6.34 -18.71 19.78
N PRO A 59 6.63 -17.79 18.83
CA PRO A 59 7.47 -18.08 17.67
C PRO A 59 8.92 -18.41 18.07
N THR A 60 9.58 -19.29 17.30
CA THR A 60 11.05 -19.43 17.37
C THR A 60 11.80 -18.54 16.38
N LEU A 61 11.10 -17.99 15.38
CA LEU A 61 11.59 -17.05 14.38
C LEU A 61 10.53 -15.96 14.13
N VAL A 62 10.94 -14.70 14.11
CA VAL A 62 10.12 -13.53 13.77
C VAL A 62 10.78 -12.81 12.60
N GLY A 63 10.03 -12.65 11.51
CA GLY A 63 10.43 -11.86 10.34
C GLY A 63 9.66 -10.54 10.31
N LEU A 64 10.38 -9.42 10.29
CA LEU A 64 9.82 -8.06 10.20
C LEU A 64 9.92 -7.57 8.76
N SER A 65 8.81 -7.17 8.15
CA SER A 65 8.81 -6.53 6.82
C SER A 65 8.86 -5.01 7.00
N THR A 66 10.08 -4.47 7.00
CA THR A 66 10.34 -3.10 7.44
C THR A 66 10.27 -2.09 6.29
N TYR A 67 9.45 -1.09 6.53
CA TYR A 67 9.33 0.17 5.79
C TYR A 67 9.66 1.33 6.74
N ILE A 68 9.99 2.51 6.22
CA ILE A 68 10.40 3.67 7.04
C ILE A 68 9.39 4.00 8.16
N TRP A 69 8.09 3.96 7.84
CA TRP A 69 6.99 4.21 8.78
C TRP A 69 6.77 3.10 9.83
N SER A 70 7.40 1.94 9.67
CA SER A 70 7.28 0.81 10.61
C SER A 70 8.44 0.72 11.61
N LEU A 71 9.52 1.47 11.41
CA LEU A 71 10.76 1.32 12.17
C LEU A 71 10.58 1.63 13.66
N ASP A 72 9.81 2.65 14.01
CA ASP A 72 9.55 3.03 15.41
C ASP A 72 8.70 1.95 16.14
N VAL A 73 7.64 1.46 15.49
CA VAL A 73 6.80 0.36 15.98
C VAL A 73 7.64 -0.89 16.20
N PHE A 74 8.46 -1.27 15.21
CA PHE A 74 9.32 -2.44 15.31
C PHE A 74 10.47 -2.27 16.30
N THR A 75 10.98 -1.06 16.53
CA THR A 75 11.92 -0.79 17.63
C THR A 75 11.28 -1.12 18.98
N GLY A 76 10.05 -0.63 19.21
CA GLY A 76 9.29 -0.91 20.44
C GLY A 76 8.86 -2.37 20.61
N LEU A 77 8.56 -3.07 19.51
CA LEU A 77 8.20 -4.49 19.49
C LEU A 77 9.42 -5.38 19.80
N VAL A 78 10.53 -5.17 19.10
CA VAL A 78 11.75 -5.96 19.27
C VAL A 78 12.32 -5.78 20.66
N GLU A 79 12.22 -4.59 21.25
CA GLU A 79 12.60 -4.41 22.65
C GLU A 79 11.77 -5.27 23.61
N ARG A 80 10.43 -5.31 23.45
CA ARG A 80 9.55 -6.15 24.27
C ARG A 80 9.85 -7.64 24.10
N LEU A 81 9.99 -8.09 22.86
CA LEU A 81 10.35 -9.48 22.53
C LEU A 81 11.67 -9.89 23.21
N ARG A 82 12.72 -9.05 23.12
CA ARG A 82 14.02 -9.34 23.75
C ARG A 82 13.99 -9.38 25.28
N ARG A 83 13.12 -8.60 25.93
CA ARG A 83 12.88 -8.70 27.38
C ARG A 83 12.10 -9.96 27.75
N HIS A 84 11.20 -10.43 26.88
CA HIS A 84 10.34 -11.58 27.12
C HIS A 84 11.03 -12.93 26.88
N ASP A 85 11.59 -13.13 25.68
CA ASP A 85 12.40 -14.30 25.34
C ASP A 85 13.57 -13.90 24.42
N PRO A 86 14.81 -13.81 24.95
CA PRO A 86 15.97 -13.43 24.16
C PRO A 86 16.38 -14.49 23.12
N ARG A 87 15.81 -15.70 23.16
CA ARG A 87 16.19 -16.83 22.28
C ARG A 87 15.48 -16.82 20.92
N VAL A 88 14.37 -16.08 20.79
CA VAL A 88 13.63 -15.95 19.53
C VAL A 88 14.55 -15.34 18.48
N VAL A 89 14.69 -15.96 17.32
CA VAL A 89 15.47 -15.35 16.23
C VAL A 89 14.63 -14.23 15.61
N ILE A 90 15.16 -13.02 15.53
CA ILE A 90 14.46 -11.86 14.97
C ILE A 90 15.27 -11.31 13.79
N VAL A 91 14.66 -11.34 12.61
CA VAL A 91 15.25 -10.79 11.37
C VAL A 91 14.38 -9.69 10.78
N ALA A 92 14.99 -8.73 10.09
CA ALA A 92 14.29 -7.69 9.35
C ALA A 92 14.60 -7.76 7.86
N GLY A 93 13.58 -7.79 7.00
CA GLY A 93 13.69 -7.65 5.54
C GLY A 93 12.83 -6.50 5.04
N GLY A 94 12.77 -6.29 3.73
CA GLY A 94 11.97 -5.23 3.12
C GLY A 94 12.75 -3.95 2.79
N PRO A 95 12.06 -2.87 2.35
CA PRO A 95 12.71 -1.66 1.83
C PRO A 95 13.61 -0.94 2.83
N ALA A 96 13.22 -0.84 4.11
CA ALA A 96 13.98 -0.13 5.14
C ALA A 96 14.99 -1.03 5.89
N ALA A 97 15.06 -2.32 5.58
CA ALA A 97 16.07 -3.23 6.12
C ALA A 97 17.42 -3.00 5.41
N ARG A 98 18.09 -1.88 5.76
CA ARG A 98 19.38 -1.45 5.22
C ARG A 98 20.29 -0.94 6.33
N ARG A 99 21.60 -1.05 6.10
CA ARG A 99 22.63 -0.52 7.01
C ARG A 99 22.50 0.99 7.19
N SER A 100 22.34 1.73 6.08
CA SER A 100 22.17 3.19 6.07
C SER A 100 21.02 3.67 6.96
N VAL A 101 19.91 2.91 7.03
CA VAL A 101 18.80 3.16 7.96
C VAL A 101 19.17 2.80 9.39
N LEU A 102 19.67 1.58 9.62
CA LEU A 102 19.88 1.04 10.96
C LEU A 102 21.14 1.59 11.67
N ASP A 103 22.02 2.26 10.93
CA ASP A 103 23.17 2.98 11.48
C ASP A 103 22.80 4.41 11.92
N LEU A 104 21.62 4.94 11.55
CA LEU A 104 21.08 6.18 12.11
C LEU A 104 20.91 6.03 13.63
N GLY A 105 21.33 7.05 14.38
CA GLY A 105 21.35 7.02 15.85
C GLY A 105 20.02 6.65 16.50
N VAL A 106 18.90 7.05 15.90
CA VAL A 106 17.53 6.72 16.37
C VAL A 106 17.17 5.23 16.23
N TYR A 107 17.84 4.49 15.33
CA TYR A 107 17.58 3.07 15.04
C TYR A 107 18.67 2.10 15.51
N GLN A 108 19.76 2.61 16.11
CA GLN A 108 20.74 1.77 16.82
C GLN A 108 20.09 0.82 17.85
N PRO A 109 19.07 1.21 18.64
CA PRO A 109 18.38 0.29 19.55
C PRO A 109 17.71 -0.91 18.87
N LEU A 110 17.19 -0.73 17.64
CA LEU A 110 16.62 -1.82 16.84
C LEU A 110 17.75 -2.67 16.25
N ARG A 111 18.75 -2.04 15.63
CA ARG A 111 19.95 -2.68 15.07
C ARG A 111 20.61 -3.64 16.06
N ASP A 112 20.90 -3.19 17.27
CA ASP A 112 21.61 -3.97 18.29
C ASP A 112 20.78 -5.14 18.85
N ARG A 113 19.48 -5.18 18.56
CA ARG A 113 18.55 -6.24 18.99
C ARG A 113 18.14 -7.19 17.84
N LEU A 114 18.53 -6.93 16.60
CA LEU A 114 18.27 -7.82 15.45
C LEU A 114 19.37 -8.89 15.32
N ASP A 115 18.99 -10.11 14.93
CA ASP A 115 19.94 -11.20 14.69
C ASP A 115 20.58 -11.16 13.30
N ALA A 116 19.84 -10.63 12.32
CA ALA A 116 20.27 -10.35 10.95
C ALA A 116 19.26 -9.42 10.25
N ILE A 117 19.69 -8.82 9.14
CA ILE A 117 18.81 -8.25 8.13
C ILE A 117 18.92 -9.01 6.80
N VAL A 118 17.84 -8.99 6.03
CA VAL A 118 17.69 -9.60 4.70
C VAL A 118 17.49 -8.48 3.67
N PRO A 119 18.57 -7.93 3.09
CA PRO A 119 18.46 -6.95 2.02
C PRO A 119 17.97 -7.59 0.73
N GLY A 120 17.03 -6.94 0.05
CA GLY A 120 16.49 -7.39 -1.23
C GLY A 120 15.43 -8.49 -1.11
N GLU A 121 15.58 -9.54 -1.90
CA GLU A 121 14.57 -10.59 -2.07
C GLU A 121 14.55 -11.58 -0.90
N GLY A 122 13.37 -11.84 -0.34
CA GLY A 122 13.21 -12.59 0.90
C GLY A 122 12.83 -14.06 0.72
N GLU A 123 12.33 -14.48 -0.44
CA GLU A 123 11.63 -15.77 -0.57
C GLU A 123 12.51 -17.01 -0.34
N GLN A 124 13.75 -17.03 -0.86
CA GLN A 124 14.68 -18.11 -0.54
C GLN A 124 15.23 -17.98 0.88
N THR A 125 15.61 -16.76 1.27
CA THR A 125 16.24 -16.50 2.57
C THR A 125 15.31 -16.89 3.74
N ILE A 126 14.00 -16.66 3.63
CA ILE A 126 13.05 -17.07 4.68
C ILE A 126 12.88 -18.59 4.74
N ARG A 127 12.89 -19.29 3.59
CA ARG A 127 12.89 -20.75 3.52
C ARG A 127 14.15 -21.33 4.19
N ASP A 128 15.32 -20.76 3.90
CA ASP A 128 16.60 -21.15 4.51
C ASP A 128 16.64 -20.86 6.03
N LEU A 129 16.13 -19.70 6.46
CA LEU A 129 16.01 -19.35 7.88
C LEU A 129 15.08 -20.31 8.62
N VAL A 130 13.92 -20.64 8.07
CA VAL A 130 12.98 -21.59 8.71
C VAL A 130 13.65 -22.95 8.90
N ARG A 131 14.36 -23.46 7.89
CA ARG A 131 15.16 -24.71 7.99
C ARG A 131 16.27 -24.63 9.05
N ALA A 132 16.97 -23.50 9.14
CA ALA A 132 18.26 -23.43 9.87
C ALA A 132 18.22 -22.75 11.24
N HIS A 133 17.30 -21.83 11.54
CA HIS A 133 17.40 -20.88 12.68
C HIS A 133 17.59 -21.48 14.08
N ARG A 134 17.31 -22.77 14.28
CA ARG A 134 17.50 -23.50 15.55
C ARG A 134 18.91 -24.07 15.72
N GLU A 135 19.69 -24.13 14.64
CA GLU A 135 21.07 -24.64 14.62
C GLU A 135 22.05 -23.58 15.10
N PRO A 136 23.06 -23.88 15.95
CA PRO A 136 23.98 -22.86 16.48
C PRO A 136 24.75 -22.06 15.41
N ASP A 137 25.00 -22.67 14.26
CA ASP A 137 25.75 -22.15 13.10
C ASP A 137 24.84 -21.62 11.97
N TRP A 138 23.53 -21.39 12.23
CA TRP A 138 22.58 -20.96 11.19
C TRP A 138 23.02 -19.69 10.42
N ARG A 139 23.70 -18.77 11.12
CA ARG A 139 24.26 -17.53 10.54
C ARG A 139 25.42 -17.76 9.56
N GLU A 140 25.90 -18.99 9.41
CA GLU A 140 26.92 -19.39 8.43
C GLU A 140 26.30 -20.20 7.29
N ARG A 141 25.25 -21.00 7.59
CA ARG A 141 24.49 -21.77 6.61
C ARG A 141 23.65 -20.88 5.67
N VAL A 142 22.96 -19.87 6.23
CA VAL A 142 22.02 -19.01 5.50
C VAL A 142 22.74 -17.90 4.71
N GLY A 143 22.50 -17.86 3.39
CA GLY A 143 23.04 -16.83 2.50
C GLY A 143 22.25 -15.51 2.54
N GLY A 144 22.86 -14.44 2.03
CA GLY A 144 22.20 -13.15 1.80
C GLY A 144 21.92 -12.33 3.06
N LEU A 145 22.46 -12.69 4.22
CA LEU A 145 22.23 -11.98 5.47
C LEU A 145 23.28 -10.88 5.71
N GLU A 146 22.88 -9.83 6.42
CA GLU A 146 23.80 -8.89 7.05
C GLU A 146 23.57 -8.84 8.56
N ILE A 147 24.62 -9.08 9.32
CA ILE A 147 24.54 -9.34 10.76
C ILE A 147 25.19 -8.17 11.51
N PRO A 148 24.48 -7.50 12.44
CA PRO A 148 25.06 -6.49 13.31
C PRO A 148 26.23 -7.05 14.13
N ALA A 149 27.36 -6.34 14.16
CA ALA A 149 28.57 -6.81 14.82
C ALA A 149 29.38 -5.65 15.44
N ARG A 150 29.05 -5.28 16.70
CA ARG A 150 29.78 -4.27 17.51
C ARG A 150 30.10 -2.97 16.74
N GLY A 151 29.08 -2.28 16.26
CA GLY A 151 29.24 -1.05 15.46
C GLY A 151 29.55 -1.29 13.98
N LEU A 152 29.86 -2.52 13.55
CA LEU A 152 30.03 -2.92 12.15
C LEU A 152 28.92 -3.88 11.67
N TRP A 153 29.07 -4.40 10.45
CA TRP A 153 28.17 -5.34 9.79
C TRP A 153 28.95 -6.49 9.13
N ARG A 154 28.56 -7.73 9.39
CA ARG A 154 29.09 -8.95 8.74
C ARG A 154 28.10 -9.46 7.70
N ARG A 155 28.47 -9.50 6.42
CA ARG A 155 27.66 -10.15 5.37
C ARG A 155 27.98 -11.65 5.31
N THR A 156 26.97 -12.49 5.11
CA THR A 156 27.17 -13.94 4.86
C THR A 156 27.48 -14.21 3.39
N ARG A 157 27.58 -15.48 2.98
CA ARG A 157 27.72 -15.84 1.55
C ARG A 157 26.56 -15.27 0.74
N ASN A 158 26.77 -14.99 -0.56
CA ASN A 158 25.67 -14.58 -1.43
C ASN A 158 24.59 -15.68 -1.45
N VAL A 159 23.32 -15.27 -1.43
CA VAL A 159 22.18 -16.18 -1.65
C VAL A 159 22.10 -16.51 -3.14
N GLU A 160 21.72 -17.74 -3.47
CA GLU A 160 21.31 -18.07 -4.83
C GLU A 160 20.01 -17.33 -5.16
N ARG A 161 19.81 -16.97 -6.43
CA ARG A 161 18.59 -16.30 -6.91
C ARG A 161 17.81 -17.24 -7.85
N PRO A 162 17.10 -18.28 -7.34
CA PRO A 162 16.20 -19.10 -8.16
C PRO A 162 15.22 -18.23 -8.94
N GLU A 163 14.77 -18.66 -10.12
CA GLU A 163 13.77 -17.92 -10.91
C GLU A 163 12.55 -17.53 -10.06
N ILE A 164 12.02 -16.32 -10.24
CA ILE A 164 10.92 -15.83 -9.37
C ILE A 164 9.65 -16.67 -9.47
N ASP A 165 9.49 -17.43 -10.57
CA ASP A 165 8.42 -18.42 -10.75
C ASP A 165 8.47 -19.60 -9.76
N ALA A 166 9.59 -19.82 -9.08
CA ALA A 166 9.77 -20.89 -8.08
C ALA A 166 9.06 -20.61 -6.73
N TYR A 167 8.48 -19.42 -6.57
CA TYR A 167 7.72 -19.01 -5.38
C TYR A 167 6.27 -18.74 -5.79
N ALA A 168 5.33 -19.51 -5.24
CA ALA A 168 3.92 -19.32 -5.56
C ALA A 168 3.40 -17.95 -5.05
N SER A 169 2.46 -17.36 -5.77
CA SER A 169 1.71 -16.20 -5.26
C SER A 169 0.62 -16.65 -4.27
N PRO A 170 0.16 -15.77 -3.35
CA PRO A 170 -0.99 -16.08 -2.50
C PRO A 170 -2.27 -16.37 -3.31
N TYR A 171 -2.41 -15.80 -4.52
CA TYR A 171 -3.52 -16.10 -5.44
C TYR A 171 -3.43 -17.51 -6.04
N GLN A 172 -2.23 -17.96 -6.43
CA GLN A 172 -2.01 -19.33 -6.94
C GLN A 172 -2.30 -20.41 -5.89
N LEU A 173 -2.22 -20.07 -4.60
CA LEU A 173 -2.55 -20.97 -3.48
C LEU A 173 -3.97 -20.78 -2.92
N GLY A 174 -4.75 -19.82 -3.43
CA GLY A 174 -6.08 -19.49 -2.86
C GLY A 174 -6.02 -18.92 -1.44
N GLN A 175 -4.91 -18.29 -1.06
CA GLN A 175 -4.64 -17.77 0.29
C GLN A 175 -4.72 -16.24 0.41
N ALA A 176 -4.88 -15.54 -0.71
CA ALA A 176 -4.97 -14.08 -0.72
C ALA A 176 -6.21 -13.57 0.06
N PRO A 177 -6.10 -12.46 0.81
CA PRO A 177 -7.24 -11.84 1.48
C PRO A 177 -8.38 -11.47 0.50
N LEU A 178 -9.61 -11.89 0.81
CA LEU A 178 -10.80 -11.59 0.01
C LEU A 178 -11.28 -10.16 0.23
N GLY A 179 -11.96 -9.58 -0.77
CA GLY A 179 -12.44 -8.19 -0.74
C GLY A 179 -11.31 -7.14 -0.76
N LYS A 180 -10.08 -7.54 -1.06
CA LYS A 180 -8.90 -6.67 -1.19
C LYS A 180 -8.47 -6.53 -2.65
N THR A 181 -7.78 -5.43 -2.97
CA THR A 181 -7.21 -5.19 -4.29
C THR A 181 -6.27 -6.34 -4.70
N GLY A 182 -6.39 -6.79 -5.94
CA GLY A 182 -5.49 -7.77 -6.54
C GLY A 182 -4.12 -7.17 -6.83
N TYR A 183 -3.03 -7.82 -6.44
CA TYR A 183 -1.68 -7.34 -6.75
C TYR A 183 -1.00 -8.17 -7.82
N ILE A 184 -0.55 -7.52 -8.90
CA ILE A 184 0.26 -8.16 -9.96
C ILE A 184 1.68 -7.61 -9.91
N GLU A 185 2.64 -8.54 -9.77
CA GLU A 185 4.07 -8.34 -10.00
C GLU A 185 4.41 -9.08 -11.30
N THR A 186 4.93 -8.40 -12.32
CA THR A 186 5.39 -9.04 -13.57
C THR A 186 6.91 -9.05 -13.67
N PHE A 187 7.60 -8.10 -13.04
CA PHE A 187 9.06 -8.09 -12.92
C PHE A 187 9.55 -7.34 -11.67
N ARG A 188 10.82 -7.54 -11.30
CA ARG A 188 11.47 -6.82 -10.18
C ARG A 188 12.50 -5.83 -10.69
N GLY A 189 12.70 -4.74 -9.94
CA GLY A 189 13.68 -3.69 -10.24
C GLY A 189 13.20 -2.65 -11.24
N CYS A 190 14.11 -1.79 -11.71
CA CYS A 190 13.82 -0.74 -12.67
C CYS A 190 15.03 -0.52 -13.62
N PRO A 191 14.82 -0.35 -14.94
CA PRO A 191 15.89 0.03 -15.86
C PRO A 191 16.27 1.53 -15.78
N ILE A 192 15.63 2.30 -14.90
CA ILE A 192 15.84 3.74 -14.74
C ILE A 192 16.41 4.03 -13.34
N HIS A 193 17.60 4.61 -13.31
CA HIS A 193 18.39 4.85 -12.10
C HIS A 193 18.13 6.25 -11.50
N CYS A 194 16.87 6.63 -11.31
CA CYS A 194 16.53 7.95 -10.73
C CYS A 194 17.19 8.12 -9.35
N ALA A 195 17.90 9.22 -9.11
CA ALA A 195 18.69 9.44 -7.91
C ALA A 195 17.89 9.42 -6.59
N PHE A 196 16.57 9.63 -6.67
CA PHE A 196 15.64 9.62 -5.55
C PHE A 196 14.85 8.30 -5.35
N CYS A 197 15.04 7.30 -6.20
CA CYS A 197 14.16 6.13 -6.25
C CYS A 197 14.89 4.82 -5.93
N GLN A 198 14.50 4.17 -4.83
CA GLN A 198 15.06 2.89 -4.38
C GLN A 198 14.89 1.75 -5.40
N TRP A 199 13.85 1.79 -6.26
CA TRP A 199 13.70 0.82 -7.35
C TRP A 199 14.86 0.86 -8.35
N GLY A 200 15.53 2.01 -8.49
CA GLY A 200 16.62 2.22 -9.44
C GLY A 200 17.89 1.44 -9.11
N GLU A 201 18.13 1.07 -7.84
CA GLU A 201 19.32 0.28 -7.47
C GLU A 201 19.12 -1.23 -7.72
N GLN A 202 17.89 -1.67 -8.06
CA GLN A 202 17.58 -3.07 -8.37
C GLN A 202 17.55 -3.33 -9.87
N LYS A 203 18.36 -4.29 -10.32
CA LYS A 203 18.39 -4.74 -11.72
C LYS A 203 17.03 -5.23 -12.18
N ALA A 204 16.57 -4.76 -13.33
CA ALA A 204 15.37 -5.23 -14.01
C ALA A 204 15.54 -6.61 -14.69
N ASP A 205 16.13 -7.58 -13.98
CA ASP A 205 16.55 -8.88 -14.53
C ASP A 205 15.58 -10.06 -14.24
N ARG A 206 14.67 -9.91 -13.28
CA ARG A 206 13.72 -10.98 -12.87
C ARG A 206 12.35 -10.72 -13.46
N VAL A 207 11.86 -11.65 -14.28
CA VAL A 207 10.61 -11.52 -15.02
C VAL A 207 9.80 -12.81 -14.90
N HIS A 208 8.54 -12.71 -14.47
CA HIS A 208 7.65 -13.86 -14.34
C HIS A 208 7.25 -14.40 -15.72
N SER A 209 7.15 -15.73 -15.89
CA SER A 209 6.71 -16.32 -17.17
C SER A 209 5.22 -16.08 -17.46
N SER A 210 4.81 -16.25 -18.71
CA SER A 210 3.39 -16.32 -19.10
C SER A 210 2.62 -17.36 -18.30
N ASP A 211 3.25 -18.49 -17.99
CA ASP A 211 2.59 -19.66 -17.39
C ASP A 211 2.44 -19.47 -15.87
N TYR A 212 3.39 -18.79 -15.23
CA TYR A 212 3.20 -18.28 -13.87
C TYR A 212 2.09 -17.22 -13.84
N LEU A 213 2.13 -16.23 -14.73
CA LEU A 213 1.15 -15.15 -14.77
C LEU A 213 -0.26 -15.67 -15.09
N ALA A 214 -0.42 -16.68 -15.95
CA ALA A 214 -1.71 -17.29 -16.23
C ALA A 214 -2.33 -17.92 -14.97
N ARG A 215 -1.58 -18.77 -14.26
CA ARG A 215 -2.02 -19.36 -12.98
C ARG A 215 -2.30 -18.29 -11.90
N HIS A 216 -1.55 -17.20 -11.91
CA HIS A 216 -1.75 -16.07 -11.01
C HIS A 216 -3.06 -15.32 -11.33
N LEU A 217 -3.31 -15.01 -12.60
CA LEU A 217 -4.55 -14.38 -13.08
C LEU A 217 -5.78 -15.27 -12.86
N GLU A 218 -5.64 -16.59 -13.00
CA GLU A 218 -6.69 -17.57 -12.64
C GLU A 218 -7.03 -17.49 -11.15
N GLY A 219 -6.02 -17.42 -10.28
CA GLY A 219 -6.19 -17.21 -8.83
C GLY A 219 -6.82 -15.86 -8.47
N LEU A 220 -6.41 -14.77 -9.14
CA LEU A 220 -7.03 -13.44 -8.97
C LEU A 220 -8.52 -13.45 -9.33
N ARG A 221 -8.88 -14.10 -10.44
CA ARG A 221 -10.28 -14.27 -10.85
C ARG A 221 -11.07 -15.15 -9.89
N ALA A 222 -10.44 -16.20 -9.33
CA ALA A 222 -11.07 -17.07 -8.33
C ALA A 222 -11.29 -16.38 -6.97
N ALA A 223 -10.43 -15.42 -6.61
CA ALA A 223 -10.58 -14.60 -5.41
C ALA A 223 -11.57 -13.43 -5.56
N ASP A 224 -12.12 -13.23 -6.77
CA ASP A 224 -13.01 -12.13 -7.18
C ASP A 224 -12.60 -10.75 -6.63
N VAL A 225 -11.35 -10.35 -6.92
CA VAL A 225 -10.83 -9.05 -6.50
C VAL A 225 -11.65 -7.89 -7.12
N PRO A 226 -11.93 -6.80 -6.39
CA PRO A 226 -12.72 -5.68 -6.89
C PRO A 226 -11.99 -4.86 -7.97
N ASN A 227 -10.66 -4.85 -7.95
CA ASN A 227 -9.76 -4.14 -8.87
C ASN A 227 -8.35 -4.72 -8.71
N VAL A 228 -7.42 -4.28 -9.56
CA VAL A 228 -6.04 -4.77 -9.62
C VAL A 228 -5.04 -3.62 -9.61
N PHE A 229 -3.93 -3.78 -8.90
CA PHE A 229 -2.80 -2.84 -8.84
C PHE A 229 -1.49 -3.52 -9.26
N PHE A 230 -0.79 -2.93 -10.23
CA PHE A 230 0.55 -3.39 -10.65
C PHE A 230 1.63 -2.83 -9.71
N VAL A 231 2.37 -3.72 -9.04
CA VAL A 231 3.44 -3.35 -8.10
C VAL A 231 4.82 -3.19 -8.75
N ASP A 232 4.89 -3.34 -10.07
CA ASP A 232 6.07 -3.07 -10.89
C ASP A 232 6.44 -1.57 -10.83
N ALA A 233 7.73 -1.23 -11.01
CA ALA A 233 8.19 0.17 -11.07
C ALA A 233 7.45 0.99 -12.14
N ALA A 234 7.17 0.36 -13.28
CA ALA A 234 6.08 0.68 -14.20
C ALA A 234 5.90 -0.50 -15.16
N PHE A 235 4.67 -0.95 -15.37
CA PHE A 235 4.38 -2.25 -16.02
C PHE A 235 4.66 -2.26 -17.54
N ASN A 236 4.92 -1.10 -18.16
CA ASN A 236 5.38 -0.97 -19.54
C ASN A 236 6.92 -0.77 -19.68
N LEU A 237 7.71 -0.85 -18.60
CA LEU A 237 9.18 -0.68 -18.68
C LEU A 237 9.93 -1.95 -19.10
N SER A 238 9.34 -3.13 -18.96
CA SER A 238 9.98 -4.41 -19.32
C SER A 238 9.27 -5.05 -20.51
N PRO A 239 9.81 -4.96 -21.74
CA PRO A 239 9.19 -5.58 -22.92
C PRO A 239 9.00 -7.09 -22.80
N ARG A 240 9.86 -7.79 -22.02
CA ARG A 240 9.68 -9.23 -21.74
C ARG A 240 8.50 -9.47 -20.80
N ALA A 241 8.40 -8.71 -19.72
CA ALA A 241 7.33 -8.87 -18.74
C ALA A 241 5.97 -8.50 -19.35
N PHE A 242 5.91 -7.41 -20.13
CA PHE A 242 4.71 -6.99 -20.82
C PHE A 242 4.20 -8.04 -21.83
N ARG A 243 5.10 -8.65 -22.62
CA ARG A 243 4.72 -9.76 -23.53
C ARG A 243 4.18 -10.97 -22.76
N ASN A 244 4.77 -11.30 -21.61
CA ASN A 244 4.33 -12.42 -20.78
C ASN A 244 2.94 -12.15 -20.16
N LEU A 245 2.72 -10.93 -19.64
CA LEU A 245 1.42 -10.46 -19.16
C LEU A 245 0.36 -10.51 -20.27
N ALA A 246 0.65 -9.96 -21.45
CA ALA A 246 -0.28 -9.94 -22.58
C ALA A 246 -0.61 -11.36 -23.09
N ALA A 247 0.34 -12.30 -23.01
CA ALA A 247 0.08 -13.70 -23.34
C ALA A 247 -0.85 -14.37 -22.31
N ALA A 248 -0.55 -14.20 -21.01
CA ALA A 248 -1.35 -14.73 -19.92
C ALA A 248 -2.78 -14.18 -19.93
N GLU A 249 -2.96 -12.87 -20.12
CA GLU A 249 -4.28 -12.23 -20.10
C GLU A 249 -5.11 -12.55 -21.35
N ARG A 250 -4.50 -12.77 -22.52
CA ARG A 250 -5.22 -13.29 -23.70
C ARG A 250 -5.81 -14.68 -23.45
N GLN A 251 -5.13 -15.52 -22.67
CA GLN A 251 -5.59 -16.85 -22.26
C GLN A 251 -6.68 -16.77 -21.17
N VAL A 252 -6.42 -16.06 -20.07
CA VAL A 252 -7.26 -16.12 -18.86
C VAL A 252 -8.41 -15.11 -18.87
N ARG A 253 -8.18 -13.91 -19.40
CA ARG A 253 -9.13 -12.79 -19.45
C ARG A 253 -9.65 -12.37 -18.06
N ALA A 254 -8.73 -12.22 -17.09
CA ALA A 254 -9.03 -11.90 -15.71
C ALA A 254 -9.12 -10.39 -15.43
N LEU A 255 -8.64 -9.52 -16.32
CA LEU A 255 -8.60 -8.07 -16.15
C LEU A 255 -9.69 -7.33 -16.94
N ARG A 256 -10.39 -8.04 -17.83
CA ARG A 256 -11.43 -7.49 -18.71
C ARG A 256 -12.50 -6.66 -18.00
N ASP A 257 -12.95 -7.09 -16.83
CA ASP A 257 -14.03 -6.47 -16.05
C ASP A 257 -13.50 -5.74 -14.81
N LYS A 258 -12.18 -5.52 -14.71
CA LYS A 258 -11.52 -4.93 -13.55
C LYS A 258 -10.98 -3.53 -13.88
N ILE A 259 -11.03 -2.65 -12.87
CA ILE A 259 -10.25 -1.41 -12.87
C ILE A 259 -8.79 -1.80 -12.59
N VAL A 260 -7.88 -1.32 -13.42
CA VAL A 260 -6.45 -1.58 -13.35
C VAL A 260 -5.71 -0.30 -12.98
N HIS A 261 -5.04 -0.32 -11.84
CA HIS A 261 -4.19 0.75 -11.34
C HIS A 261 -2.71 0.39 -11.54
N GLY A 262 -1.86 1.37 -11.81
CA GLY A 262 -0.41 1.15 -11.82
C GLY A 262 0.38 2.27 -12.48
N HIS A 263 1.70 2.21 -12.34
CA HIS A 263 2.59 3.21 -12.93
C HIS A 263 2.91 2.88 -14.38
N ILE A 264 2.96 3.90 -15.24
CA ILE A 264 3.52 3.79 -16.60
C ILE A 264 4.65 4.80 -16.80
N TYR A 265 5.54 4.50 -17.73
CA TYR A 265 6.54 5.44 -18.23
C TYR A 265 6.19 5.87 -19.66
N PRO A 266 5.73 7.13 -19.89
CA PRO A 266 5.31 7.61 -21.21
C PRO A 266 6.36 7.46 -22.31
N THR A 267 7.65 7.65 -21.97
CA THR A 267 8.79 7.46 -22.87
C THR A 267 8.98 6.00 -23.33
N HIS A 268 8.29 5.04 -22.72
CA HIS A 268 8.27 3.63 -23.12
C HIS A 268 6.88 3.16 -23.55
N LEU A 269 5.91 4.06 -23.74
CA LEU A 269 4.59 3.71 -24.24
C LEU A 269 4.61 3.52 -25.76
N GLU A 270 3.93 2.46 -26.22
CA GLU A 270 3.79 2.04 -27.61
C GLU A 270 2.34 1.64 -27.88
N GLU A 271 1.90 1.53 -29.13
CA GLU A 271 0.49 1.20 -29.42
C GLU A 271 0.10 -0.18 -28.88
N HIS A 272 1.00 -1.19 -28.96
CA HIS A 272 0.73 -2.54 -28.44
C HIS A 272 0.52 -2.58 -26.91
N HIS A 273 0.94 -1.54 -26.17
CA HIS A 273 0.59 -1.38 -24.76
C HIS A 273 -0.87 -0.93 -24.62
N LEU A 274 -1.25 0.12 -25.37
CA LEU A 274 -2.61 0.67 -25.39
C LEU A 274 -3.64 -0.35 -25.90
N GLU A 275 -3.29 -1.15 -26.91
CA GLU A 275 -4.11 -2.26 -27.42
C GLU A 275 -4.48 -3.29 -26.34
N LEU A 276 -3.60 -3.54 -25.36
CA LEU A 276 -3.93 -4.39 -24.22
C LEU A 276 -4.83 -3.65 -23.22
N PHE A 277 -4.56 -2.36 -22.98
CA PHE A 277 -5.29 -1.56 -21.99
C PHE A 277 -6.75 -1.36 -22.39
N ASP A 278 -7.02 -1.20 -23.69
CA ASP A 278 -8.37 -1.17 -24.26
C ASP A 278 -9.15 -2.49 -24.06
N THR A 279 -8.51 -3.58 -23.62
CA THR A 279 -9.20 -4.85 -23.29
C THR A 279 -9.68 -4.93 -21.84
N PHE A 280 -9.28 -3.98 -20.99
CA PHE A 280 -9.67 -3.88 -19.58
C PHE A 280 -10.89 -2.95 -19.42
N ALA A 281 -11.57 -2.97 -18.28
CA ALA A 281 -12.72 -2.09 -18.07
C ALA A 281 -12.28 -0.61 -17.96
N GLN A 282 -11.20 -0.37 -17.23
CA GLN A 282 -10.61 0.94 -17.04
C GLN A 282 -9.15 0.81 -16.61
N VAL A 283 -8.30 1.74 -17.05
CA VAL A 283 -6.92 1.87 -16.54
C VAL A 283 -6.76 3.25 -15.91
N GLN A 284 -6.23 3.27 -14.70
CA GLN A 284 -5.81 4.47 -13.98
C GLN A 284 -4.28 4.45 -13.89
N ALA A 285 -3.65 5.23 -14.76
CA ALA A 285 -2.22 5.22 -14.98
C ALA A 285 -1.55 6.36 -14.19
N SER A 286 -0.76 5.99 -13.18
CA SER A 286 0.14 6.93 -12.50
C SER A 286 1.35 7.23 -13.39
N VAL A 287 1.66 8.52 -13.56
CA VAL A 287 2.79 9.02 -14.35
C VAL A 287 3.61 9.99 -13.50
N GLY A 288 4.70 9.50 -12.93
CA GLY A 288 5.71 10.36 -12.33
C GLY A 288 6.41 11.21 -13.39
N ILE A 289 6.30 12.52 -13.32
CA ILE A 289 7.12 13.45 -14.12
C ILE A 289 8.16 14.16 -13.24
N GLN A 290 7.79 14.47 -12.00
CA GLN A 290 8.59 15.13 -10.96
C GLN A 290 8.99 16.59 -11.21
N SER A 291 9.43 16.94 -12.42
CA SER A 291 9.68 18.34 -12.81
C SER A 291 9.48 18.52 -14.32
N PHE A 292 9.21 19.76 -14.77
CA PHE A 292 9.36 20.18 -16.17
C PHE A 292 10.68 20.93 -16.42
N ASP A 293 11.54 21.05 -15.41
CA ASP A 293 12.87 21.64 -15.53
C ASP A 293 13.91 20.56 -15.89
N GLU A 294 14.51 20.69 -17.08
CA GLU A 294 15.44 19.69 -17.62
C GLU A 294 16.72 19.58 -16.79
N GLU A 295 17.18 20.65 -16.15
CA GLU A 295 18.38 20.63 -15.31
C GLU A 295 18.13 19.86 -14.01
N VAL A 296 16.97 20.06 -13.39
CA VAL A 296 16.49 19.30 -12.22
C VAL A 296 16.38 17.81 -12.55
N LEU A 297 15.75 17.49 -13.68
CA LEU A 297 15.57 16.11 -14.12
C LEU A 297 16.90 15.41 -14.45
N ALA A 298 17.81 16.09 -15.15
CA ALA A 298 19.14 15.59 -15.46
C ALA A 298 19.95 15.33 -14.18
N ARG A 299 19.92 16.27 -13.21
CA ARG A 299 20.55 16.12 -11.90
C ARG A 299 20.00 14.91 -11.13
N MET A 300 18.69 14.70 -11.19
CA MET A 300 18.01 13.55 -10.58
C MET A 300 18.08 12.26 -11.41
N GLN A 301 18.84 12.24 -12.51
CA GLN A 301 19.00 11.09 -13.41
C GLN A 301 17.65 10.54 -13.93
N ARG A 302 16.66 11.42 -14.13
CA ARG A 302 15.32 11.07 -14.64
C ARG A 302 15.22 11.42 -16.13
N PRO A 303 15.26 10.45 -17.05
CA PRO A 303 15.14 10.71 -18.47
C PRO A 303 13.68 11.04 -18.84
N PHE A 304 13.42 12.30 -19.18
CA PHE A 304 12.09 12.78 -19.56
C PHE A 304 12.15 13.55 -20.89
N ASP A 305 11.09 13.45 -21.67
CA ASP A 305 10.92 14.10 -22.98
C ASP A 305 9.51 14.71 -22.95
N VAL A 306 9.43 16.02 -22.71
CA VAL A 306 8.17 16.75 -22.51
C VAL A 306 7.28 16.70 -23.75
N ASP A 307 7.86 16.88 -24.94
CA ASP A 307 7.17 16.82 -26.22
C ASP A 307 6.57 15.44 -26.47
N ARG A 308 7.31 14.37 -26.15
CA ARG A 308 6.81 13.00 -26.24
C ARG A 308 5.77 12.72 -25.18
N PHE A 309 5.96 13.19 -23.95
CA PHE A 309 4.96 13.07 -22.89
C PHE A 309 3.63 13.69 -23.32
N GLU A 310 3.62 14.92 -23.84
CA GLU A 310 2.40 15.55 -24.33
C GLU A 310 1.75 14.81 -25.51
N ARG A 311 2.55 14.31 -26.47
CA ARG A 311 2.04 13.47 -27.57
C ARG A 311 1.43 12.17 -27.07
N VAL A 312 2.03 11.56 -26.05
CA VAL A 312 1.54 10.32 -25.43
C VAL A 312 0.26 10.59 -24.63
N LEU A 313 0.24 11.64 -23.82
CA LEU A 313 -0.93 12.07 -23.04
C LEU A 313 -2.14 12.35 -23.96
N LYS A 314 -1.93 13.04 -25.09
CA LYS A 314 -2.95 13.25 -26.12
C LYS A 314 -3.49 11.94 -26.73
N ARG A 315 -2.70 10.86 -26.77
CA ARG A 315 -3.14 9.51 -27.20
C ARG A 315 -3.82 8.70 -26.09
N MET A 316 -3.54 9.00 -24.83
CA MET A 316 -4.14 8.36 -23.66
C MET A 316 -5.49 8.98 -23.29
N ARG A 317 -5.66 10.29 -23.50
CA ARG A 317 -6.91 11.02 -23.21
C ARG A 317 -8.11 10.31 -23.84
N GLY A 318 -9.05 9.90 -22.99
CA GLY A 318 -10.26 9.19 -23.40
C GLY A 318 -10.13 7.65 -23.51
N ARG A 319 -8.92 7.09 -23.37
CA ARG A 319 -8.67 5.64 -23.22
C ARG A 319 -8.37 5.26 -21.78
N LEU A 320 -7.57 6.07 -21.09
CA LEU A 320 -7.06 5.84 -19.73
C LEU A 320 -7.26 7.11 -18.89
N ASP A 321 -7.44 6.96 -17.57
CA ASP A 321 -7.32 8.08 -16.63
C ASP A 321 -5.82 8.26 -16.30
N VAL A 322 -5.37 9.51 -16.14
CA VAL A 322 -3.96 9.85 -15.90
C VAL A 322 -3.80 10.66 -14.61
N ASP A 323 -3.14 10.02 -13.64
CA ASP A 323 -2.68 10.64 -12.41
C ASP A 323 -1.22 11.10 -12.60
N ILE A 324 -0.97 12.40 -12.66
CA ILE A 324 0.40 12.94 -12.72
C ILE A 324 0.98 12.98 -11.31
N GLU A 325 2.20 12.48 -11.13
CA GLU A 325 2.87 12.41 -9.82
C GLU A 325 4.13 13.29 -9.79
N LEU A 326 4.21 14.08 -8.72
CA LEU A 326 5.27 15.05 -8.43
C LEU A 326 5.91 14.79 -7.06
N ILE A 327 7.16 15.21 -6.90
CA ILE A 327 7.89 15.19 -5.64
C ILE A 327 8.23 16.64 -5.28
N PHE A 328 7.72 17.10 -4.15
CA PHE A 328 8.02 18.42 -3.59
C PHE A 328 9.34 18.40 -2.81
N GLY A 329 10.22 19.35 -3.08
CA GLY A 329 11.53 19.45 -2.40
C GLY A 329 12.61 18.53 -2.99
N LEU A 330 12.66 18.34 -4.31
CA LEU A 330 13.77 17.64 -4.96
C LEU A 330 15.08 18.44 -4.85
N PRO A 331 16.23 17.80 -4.55
CA PRO A 331 17.52 18.47 -4.51
C PRO A 331 17.90 19.13 -5.85
N GLY A 332 18.14 20.43 -5.84
CA GLY A 332 18.45 21.24 -7.03
C GLY A 332 17.23 21.80 -7.76
N ASP A 333 16.00 21.44 -7.35
CA ASP A 333 14.78 22.16 -7.74
C ASP A 333 14.59 23.40 -6.85
N GLY A 334 13.61 24.26 -7.15
CA GLY A 334 13.28 25.40 -6.30
C GLY A 334 11.83 25.88 -6.46
N PRO A 335 11.33 26.80 -5.61
CA PRO A 335 9.91 27.17 -5.58
C PRO A 335 9.33 27.59 -6.93
N GLU A 336 10.03 28.42 -7.70
CA GLU A 336 9.54 28.90 -8.99
C GLU A 336 9.39 27.76 -10.01
N SER A 337 10.39 26.88 -10.11
CA SER A 337 10.38 25.70 -10.97
C SER A 337 9.31 24.69 -10.55
N PHE A 338 9.17 24.44 -9.25
CA PHE A 338 8.13 23.59 -8.71
C PHE A 338 6.72 24.13 -8.96
N TRP A 339 6.45 25.42 -8.73
CA TRP A 339 5.12 26.01 -9.00
C TRP A 339 4.78 26.02 -10.49
N ARG A 340 5.75 26.32 -11.37
CA ARG A 340 5.62 26.16 -12.82
C ARG A 340 5.29 24.71 -13.19
N THR A 341 5.93 23.74 -12.53
CA THR A 341 5.68 22.31 -12.74
C THR A 341 4.28 21.91 -12.27
N LEU A 342 3.84 22.38 -11.10
CA LEU A 342 2.54 22.08 -10.52
C LEU A 342 1.40 22.62 -11.40
N GLU A 343 1.38 23.91 -11.72
CA GLU A 343 0.30 24.47 -12.53
C GLU A 343 0.29 23.84 -13.94
N ARG A 344 1.45 23.55 -14.55
CA ARG A 344 1.49 22.79 -15.82
C ARG A 344 0.98 21.35 -15.69
N SER A 345 1.18 20.70 -14.54
CA SER A 345 0.62 19.37 -14.28
C SER A 345 -0.90 19.42 -14.15
N ILE A 346 -1.43 20.45 -13.49
CA ILE A 346 -2.88 20.70 -13.35
C ILE A 346 -3.54 20.95 -14.71
N GLU A 347 -2.86 21.62 -15.66
CA GLU A 347 -3.36 21.79 -17.03
C GLU A 347 -3.43 20.48 -17.86
N LEU A 348 -2.68 19.46 -17.46
CA LEU A 348 -2.41 18.28 -18.29
C LEU A 348 -3.12 17.00 -17.81
N GLY A 349 -3.07 16.69 -16.51
CA GLY A 349 -3.58 15.44 -15.93
C GLY A 349 -5.01 15.52 -15.40
N ASP A 350 -5.63 14.35 -15.18
CA ASP A 350 -6.97 14.24 -14.62
C ASP A 350 -6.93 14.36 -13.08
N THR A 351 -5.86 13.82 -12.47
CA THR A 351 -5.44 14.08 -11.09
C THR A 351 -3.97 14.51 -11.08
N VAL A 352 -3.57 15.38 -10.16
CA VAL A 352 -2.15 15.59 -9.78
C VAL A 352 -1.96 15.15 -8.34
N LYS A 353 -0.95 14.33 -8.04
CA LYS A 353 -0.53 13.96 -6.68
C LYS A 353 0.87 14.52 -6.42
N ILE A 354 1.08 15.11 -5.26
CA ILE A 354 2.38 15.63 -4.84
C ILE A 354 2.78 14.95 -3.55
N PHE A 355 3.93 14.29 -3.55
CA PHE A 355 4.54 13.64 -2.40
C PHE A 355 5.69 14.50 -1.87
N ARG A 356 5.87 14.59 -0.54
CA ARG A 356 7.09 15.19 0.02
C ARG A 356 8.32 14.33 -0.33
N CYS A 357 9.44 14.96 -0.64
CA CYS A 357 10.69 14.24 -0.91
C CYS A 357 11.25 13.62 0.38
N PHE A 358 11.59 12.34 0.32
CA PHE A 358 12.16 11.59 1.44
C PHE A 358 13.60 11.15 1.14
N ALA A 359 14.44 11.15 2.16
CA ALA A 359 15.78 10.55 2.15
C ALA A 359 15.69 9.02 2.19
N LEU A 360 15.19 8.40 1.12
CA LEU A 360 15.04 6.94 1.03
C LEU A 360 16.40 6.22 0.98
N PRO A 361 16.50 5.01 1.57
CA PRO A 361 17.69 4.17 1.46
C PRO A 361 17.83 3.50 0.08
N ASP A 362 19.06 3.11 -0.25
CA ASP A 362 19.50 2.87 -1.61
C ASP A 362 19.09 4.01 -2.58
N ALA A 363 19.09 5.27 -2.12
CA ALA A 363 18.67 6.43 -2.90
C ALA A 363 19.26 7.77 -2.40
N LEU A 364 18.44 8.69 -1.86
CA LEU A 364 18.92 10.00 -1.38
C LEU A 364 19.64 9.91 -0.04
N LEU A 365 19.38 8.88 0.79
CA LEU A 365 20.02 8.72 2.10
C LEU A 365 21.54 8.58 1.96
N GLU A 366 22.00 7.73 1.05
CA GLU A 366 23.42 7.50 0.75
C GLU A 366 24.04 8.68 -0.02
N ARG A 367 23.22 9.56 -0.59
CA ARG A 367 23.63 10.76 -1.36
C ARG A 367 23.52 12.04 -0.52
N ALA A 368 23.06 11.96 0.73
CA ALA A 368 22.63 13.12 1.53
C ALA A 368 23.75 14.16 1.72
N ASP A 369 24.94 13.73 2.16
CA ASP A 369 26.10 14.61 2.34
C ASP A 369 26.54 15.28 1.03
N THR A 370 26.47 14.54 -0.08
CA THR A 370 26.92 15.02 -1.41
C THR A 370 25.93 16.02 -2.03
N LEU A 371 24.64 15.87 -1.74
CA LEU A 371 23.55 16.73 -2.20
C LEU A 371 23.12 17.79 -1.15
N GLN A 372 23.88 17.90 -0.05
CA GLN A 372 23.62 18.78 1.10
C GLN A 372 22.18 18.68 1.64
N ILE A 373 21.66 17.46 1.71
CA ILE A 373 20.30 17.16 2.19
C ILE A 373 20.29 17.10 3.72
N GLN A 374 19.41 17.87 4.34
CA GLN A 374 18.99 17.69 5.72
C GLN A 374 17.63 17.00 5.73
N PHE A 375 17.44 16.04 6.65
CA PHE A 375 16.21 15.29 6.79
C PHE A 375 15.94 14.94 8.25
N ASP A 376 14.68 14.70 8.59
CA ASP A 376 14.31 14.14 9.89
C ASP A 376 14.60 12.62 9.88
N PRO A 377 15.46 12.09 10.76
CA PRO A 377 15.83 10.68 10.76
C PRO A 377 14.72 9.71 11.19
N ARG A 378 13.55 10.19 11.66
CA ARG A 378 12.38 9.36 11.96
C ARG A 378 11.39 9.28 10.81
N SER A 379 10.97 10.43 10.28
CA SER A 379 10.02 10.47 9.15
C SER A 379 10.69 10.30 7.79
N PHE A 380 12.01 10.43 7.71
CA PHE A 380 12.82 10.50 6.48
C PHE A 380 12.47 11.68 5.57
N ARG A 381 11.56 12.58 5.98
CA ARG A 381 11.21 13.82 5.27
C ARG A 381 12.46 14.68 5.11
N ILE A 382 12.77 15.09 3.88
CA ILE A 382 13.74 16.15 3.65
C ILE A 382 13.18 17.44 4.27
N THR A 383 14.05 18.16 4.98
CA THR A 383 13.75 19.44 5.63
C THR A 383 14.45 20.60 4.95
N SER A 384 15.58 20.38 4.28
CA SER A 384 16.23 21.33 3.39
C SER A 384 17.21 20.61 2.45
N CYS A 385 17.50 21.22 1.31
CA CYS A 385 18.51 20.74 0.35
C CYS A 385 18.94 21.90 -0.55
N GLU A 386 19.84 21.64 -1.50
CA GLU A 386 20.12 22.63 -2.55
C GLU A 386 18.83 23.08 -3.25
N GLY A 387 18.64 24.40 -3.36
CA GLY A 387 17.45 25.04 -3.93
C GLY A 387 16.24 25.21 -2.98
N TRP A 388 16.29 24.62 -1.78
CA TRP A 388 15.22 24.71 -0.76
C TRP A 388 15.76 24.92 0.65
N ASP A 389 15.66 26.14 1.18
CA ASP A 389 15.87 26.38 2.62
C ASP A 389 14.68 25.83 3.45
N ALA A 390 14.91 25.57 4.74
CA ALA A 390 13.92 24.88 5.57
C ALA A 390 12.64 25.71 5.85
N GLU A 391 12.76 27.03 5.96
CA GLU A 391 11.60 27.89 6.19
C GLU A 391 10.80 28.02 4.89
N GLN A 392 11.48 28.15 3.75
CA GLN A 392 10.88 28.12 2.43
C GLN A 392 10.18 26.80 2.13
N MET A 393 10.83 25.65 2.37
CA MET A 393 10.21 24.33 2.15
C MET A 393 8.92 24.17 2.96
N GLN A 394 8.88 24.66 4.21
CA GLN A 394 7.67 24.61 5.01
C GLN A 394 6.58 25.58 4.50
N ARG A 395 6.92 26.86 4.25
CA ARG A 395 5.97 27.87 3.71
C ARG A 395 5.38 27.45 2.36
N GLU A 396 6.19 26.88 1.48
CA GLU A 396 5.75 26.44 0.15
C GLU A 396 4.88 25.16 0.23
N TRP A 397 5.14 24.26 1.18
CA TRP A 397 4.24 23.15 1.46
C TRP A 397 2.87 23.61 1.97
N GLU A 398 2.84 24.59 2.88
CA GLU A 398 1.59 25.19 3.36
C GLU A 398 0.81 25.86 2.22
N ARG A 399 1.50 26.53 1.28
CA ARG A 399 0.90 27.06 0.05
C ARG A 399 0.37 25.95 -0.87
N VAL A 400 1.05 24.81 -0.99
CA VAL A 400 0.59 23.64 -1.75
C VAL A 400 -0.70 23.07 -1.16
N VAL A 401 -0.77 22.89 0.17
CA VAL A 401 -1.97 22.47 0.90
C VAL A 401 -3.11 23.49 0.71
N ALA A 402 -2.82 24.78 0.80
CA ALA A 402 -3.79 25.86 0.61
C ALA A 402 -4.26 26.04 -0.86
N ARG A 403 -3.48 25.57 -1.84
CA ARG A 403 -3.90 25.48 -3.25
C ARG A 403 -4.78 24.25 -3.45
N ALA A 404 -4.42 23.09 -2.91
CA ALA A 404 -5.19 21.87 -3.02
C ALA A 404 -6.60 22.00 -2.41
N SER A 405 -6.72 22.68 -1.26
CA SER A 405 -8.01 22.93 -0.59
C SER A 405 -9.01 23.79 -1.38
N GLN A 406 -8.58 24.44 -2.47
CA GLN A 406 -9.46 25.20 -3.37
C GLN A 406 -10.15 24.33 -4.43
N PHE A 407 -9.72 23.08 -4.61
CA PHE A 407 -10.30 22.15 -5.58
C PHE A 407 -11.57 21.51 -5.01
N ALA A 408 -12.51 21.15 -5.89
CA ALA A 408 -13.82 20.63 -5.49
C ALA A 408 -13.76 19.29 -4.71
N ARG A 409 -12.65 18.56 -4.81
CA ARG A 409 -12.37 17.31 -4.08
C ARG A 409 -10.90 17.32 -3.63
N PRO A 410 -10.58 18.02 -2.53
CA PRO A 410 -9.21 18.13 -2.06
C PRO A 410 -8.79 16.82 -1.38
N ILE A 411 -7.56 16.36 -1.66
CA ILE A 411 -6.96 15.24 -0.94
C ILE A 411 -5.80 15.81 -0.13
N LEU A 412 -5.91 15.77 1.20
CA LEU A 412 -4.95 16.39 2.11
C LEU A 412 -4.41 15.34 3.08
N ASN A 413 -3.09 15.16 3.10
CA ASN A 413 -2.35 14.31 4.02
C ASN A 413 -1.04 15.05 4.41
N ASP A 414 -0.40 14.66 5.51
CA ASP A 414 0.83 15.29 5.98
C ASP A 414 2.00 15.11 5.00
N ASP A 415 2.05 13.96 4.33
CA ASP A 415 3.13 13.55 3.42
C ASP A 415 2.80 13.71 1.94
N TRP A 416 1.52 13.88 1.61
CA TRP A 416 1.09 14.03 0.21
C TRP A 416 -0.21 14.83 0.07
N VAL A 417 -0.39 15.46 -1.08
CA VAL A 417 -1.66 16.12 -1.46
C VAL A 417 -2.10 15.68 -2.84
N GLY A 418 -3.40 15.79 -3.11
CA GLY A 418 -3.99 15.48 -4.41
C GLY A 418 -4.95 16.56 -4.89
N PHE A 419 -4.85 16.86 -6.18
CA PHE A 419 -5.63 17.82 -6.94
C PHE A 419 -6.46 17.04 -7.96
N VAL A 420 -7.76 16.87 -7.71
CA VAL A 420 -8.68 16.27 -8.68
C VAL A 420 -9.11 17.37 -9.65
N VAL A 421 -8.57 17.34 -10.87
CA VAL A 421 -8.71 18.42 -11.86
C VAL A 421 -10.04 18.28 -12.61
N ASP A 422 -10.41 17.06 -13.02
CA ASP A 422 -11.62 16.81 -13.82
C ASP A 422 -12.72 16.08 -13.03
N GLY A 423 -13.97 16.47 -13.30
CA GLY A 423 -15.18 15.77 -12.86
C GLY A 423 -15.56 14.57 -13.75
N SER A 424 -14.86 14.35 -14.87
CA SER A 424 -15.22 13.38 -15.92
C SER A 424 -14.89 11.92 -15.62
N ARG A 425 -14.85 11.49 -14.35
CA ARG A 425 -14.75 10.06 -13.98
C ARG A 425 -16.08 9.32 -14.23
N THR A 426 -16.51 9.27 -15.48
CA THR A 426 -17.47 8.30 -15.97
C THR A 426 -16.79 6.95 -16.06
N LEU A 427 -17.09 6.05 -15.11
CA LEU A 427 -16.71 4.64 -15.18
C LEU A 427 -17.15 4.07 -16.53
N ARG A 428 -16.21 3.73 -17.40
CA ARG A 428 -16.51 3.19 -18.73
C ARG A 428 -16.74 1.69 -18.62
N GLY A 429 -17.79 1.19 -19.28
CA GLY A 429 -17.85 -0.22 -19.68
C GLY A 429 -18.34 -1.27 -18.68
N ILE A 430 -18.74 -0.92 -17.44
CA ILE A 430 -19.39 -1.91 -16.56
C ILE A 430 -20.89 -2.00 -16.93
N PRO A 431 -21.42 -3.19 -17.30
CA PRO A 431 -22.85 -3.35 -17.59
C PRO A 431 -23.69 -3.09 -16.35
N ALA A 432 -24.81 -2.36 -16.47
CA ALA A 432 -25.66 -1.96 -15.34
C ALA A 432 -26.18 -3.11 -14.46
N GLU A 433 -26.19 -4.34 -14.98
CA GLU A 433 -26.60 -5.57 -14.29
C GLU A 433 -25.46 -6.26 -13.51
N ARG A 434 -24.22 -5.78 -13.68
CA ARG A 434 -23.00 -6.28 -13.04
C ARG A 434 -22.11 -5.19 -12.44
N THR A 435 -22.49 -3.92 -12.54
CA THR A 435 -22.05 -2.94 -11.55
C THR A 435 -22.45 -3.50 -10.19
N PRO A 436 -21.50 -3.76 -9.27
CA PRO A 436 -21.89 -3.72 -7.88
C PRO A 436 -22.48 -2.33 -7.65
N GLU A 437 -23.44 -2.18 -6.74
CA GLU A 437 -23.76 -0.86 -6.19
C GLU A 437 -22.57 -0.40 -5.34
N VAL A 438 -21.44 -0.11 -5.99
CA VAL A 438 -20.36 0.69 -5.42
C VAL A 438 -20.93 2.10 -5.40
N THR A 439 -21.68 2.39 -4.34
CA THR A 439 -21.87 3.76 -3.89
C THR A 439 -20.46 4.31 -3.67
N ILE A 440 -19.97 5.09 -4.63
CA ILE A 440 -18.67 5.77 -4.54
C ILE A 440 -18.81 6.76 -3.39
N SER A 441 -18.43 6.31 -2.18
CA SER A 441 -18.69 7.03 -0.94
C SER A 441 -17.98 8.38 -1.00
N ARG A 442 -18.78 9.43 -1.07
CA ARG A 442 -18.33 10.82 -1.21
C ARG A 442 -17.77 11.28 0.13
N ALA A 443 -16.51 11.71 0.16
CA ALA A 443 -15.86 12.24 1.36
C ALA A 443 -15.84 11.25 2.56
N PRO A 444 -15.15 11.56 3.67
CA PRO A 444 -15.44 10.90 4.94
C PRO A 444 -16.87 11.25 5.36
N VAL A 445 -17.76 10.25 5.36
CA VAL A 445 -19.20 10.34 5.68
C VAL A 445 -19.47 10.93 7.06
N ILE A 446 -18.49 10.81 7.96
CA ILE A 446 -18.48 11.37 9.31
C ILE A 446 -17.11 11.96 9.61
N ASP A 447 -17.08 12.96 10.49
CA ASP A 447 -15.82 13.53 10.98
C ASP A 447 -15.07 12.56 11.93
N VAL A 448 -13.80 12.88 12.19
CA VAL A 448 -12.90 12.07 13.01
C VAL A 448 -13.37 11.96 14.48
N GLY A 449 -14.03 13.01 15.01
CA GLY A 449 -14.59 13.01 16.36
C GLY A 449 -15.76 12.04 16.48
N THR A 450 -16.72 12.12 15.55
CA THR A 450 -17.86 11.19 15.46
C THR A 450 -17.39 9.75 15.25
N ARG A 451 -16.40 9.51 14.37
CA ARG A 451 -15.80 8.17 14.16
C ARG A 451 -15.14 7.61 15.43
N ARG A 452 -14.43 8.45 16.19
CA ARG A 452 -13.82 8.05 17.48
C ARG A 452 -14.90 7.75 18.53
N ALA A 453 -15.98 8.53 18.60
CA ALA A 453 -17.09 8.29 19.51
C ALA A 453 -17.76 6.93 19.22
N LEU A 454 -18.12 6.66 17.97
CA LEU A 454 -18.68 5.38 17.54
C LEU A 454 -17.77 4.20 17.91
N GLY A 455 -16.48 4.28 17.57
CA GLY A 455 -15.51 3.23 17.91
C GLY A 455 -15.40 2.96 19.41
N ALA A 456 -15.39 4.00 20.24
CA ALA A 456 -15.37 3.87 21.69
C ALA A 456 -16.65 3.23 22.25
N ARG A 457 -17.83 3.59 21.72
CA ARG A 457 -19.10 2.97 22.12
C ARG A 457 -19.20 1.51 21.69
N ILE A 458 -18.72 1.16 20.50
CA ILE A 458 -18.67 -0.22 20.01
C ILE A 458 -17.83 -1.11 20.93
N GLY A 459 -16.59 -0.69 21.24
CA GLY A 459 -15.71 -1.45 22.13
C GLY A 459 -16.19 -1.51 23.59
N ALA A 460 -16.97 -0.52 24.04
CA ALA A 460 -17.63 -0.54 25.35
C ALA A 460 -18.89 -1.42 25.38
N ALA A 461 -19.61 -1.54 24.26
CA ALA A 461 -20.81 -2.36 24.13
C ALA A 461 -20.50 -3.85 23.92
N ALA A 462 -19.38 -4.18 23.26
CA ALA A 462 -18.94 -5.56 23.05
C ALA A 462 -17.40 -5.66 23.02
N SER A 463 -16.85 -6.54 23.87
CA SER A 463 -15.40 -6.68 24.02
C SER A 463 -14.77 -7.34 22.80
N GLY A 464 -13.65 -6.78 22.31
CA GLY A 464 -12.97 -7.25 21.09
C GLY A 464 -13.62 -6.80 19.78
N TRP A 465 -14.71 -6.01 19.84
CA TRP A 465 -15.33 -5.40 18.66
C TRP A 465 -14.67 -4.06 18.33
N ASN A 466 -14.34 -3.83 17.06
CA ASN A 466 -13.67 -2.62 16.60
C ASN A 466 -14.31 -2.06 15.33
N LEU A 467 -14.40 -0.72 15.24
CA LEU A 467 -14.87 -0.02 14.05
C LEU A 467 -13.73 0.16 13.02
N VAL A 468 -13.78 -0.58 11.93
CA VAL A 468 -12.81 -0.50 10.82
C VAL A 468 -13.14 0.66 9.88
N GLY A 469 -14.42 0.82 9.54
CA GLY A 469 -14.88 1.72 8.47
C GLY A 469 -16.28 2.24 8.75
N VAL A 470 -16.58 3.41 8.17
CA VAL A 470 -17.95 3.93 8.05
C VAL A 470 -18.12 4.41 6.63
N MET A 471 -19.16 3.94 5.96
CA MET A 471 -19.46 4.19 4.55
C MET A 471 -20.93 4.57 4.37
N GLU A 472 -21.22 5.31 3.32
CA GLU A 472 -22.58 5.63 2.89
C GLU A 472 -23.02 4.51 1.93
N GLU A 473 -24.10 3.80 2.23
CA GLU A 473 -24.59 2.68 1.42
C GLU A 473 -26.13 2.75 1.35
N ARG A 474 -26.67 2.90 0.13
CA ARG A 474 -28.12 2.86 -0.19
C ARG A 474 -29.00 3.88 0.58
N GLY A 475 -28.53 5.12 0.76
CA GLY A 475 -29.27 6.15 1.51
C GLY A 475 -29.30 5.87 3.02
N GLY A 476 -28.21 5.29 3.52
CA GLY A 476 -28.01 4.92 4.91
C GLY A 476 -26.52 4.73 5.21
N LEU A 477 -26.22 4.26 6.43
CA LEU A 477 -24.87 4.18 6.96
C LEU A 477 -24.46 2.72 7.18
N ALA A 478 -23.33 2.32 6.62
CA ALA A 478 -22.69 1.03 6.84
C ALA A 478 -21.49 1.20 7.78
N LEU A 479 -21.49 0.48 8.92
CA LEU A 479 -20.38 0.40 9.86
C LEU A 479 -19.66 -0.94 9.65
N GLU A 480 -18.40 -0.89 9.22
CA GLU A 480 -17.57 -2.09 9.11
C GLU A 480 -16.95 -2.41 10.47
N LEU A 481 -17.23 -3.61 10.98
CA LEU A 481 -16.82 -4.06 12.30
C LEU A 481 -15.92 -5.29 12.18
N THR A 482 -14.84 -5.35 12.95
CA THR A 482 -14.15 -6.61 13.24
C THR A 482 -14.54 -7.10 14.62
N THR A 483 -14.75 -8.41 14.73
CA THR A 483 -15.08 -9.12 15.98
C THR A 483 -14.11 -10.28 16.18
N PRO A 484 -14.05 -10.90 17.38
CA PRO A 484 -13.23 -12.10 17.61
C PRO A 484 -13.55 -13.28 16.68
N ALA A 485 -14.72 -13.30 16.05
CA ALA A 485 -15.17 -14.36 15.14
C ALA A 485 -15.04 -14.01 13.64
N GLY A 486 -14.60 -12.79 13.30
CA GLY A 486 -14.50 -12.30 11.92
C GLY A 486 -15.15 -10.94 11.69
N ALA A 487 -15.24 -10.53 10.42
CA ALA A 487 -15.81 -9.25 10.02
C ALA A 487 -17.35 -9.29 9.91
N ILE A 488 -17.99 -8.20 10.35
CA ILE A 488 -19.44 -7.96 10.25
C ILE A 488 -19.63 -6.54 9.71
N THR A 489 -20.52 -6.34 8.75
CA THR A 489 -21.00 -4.99 8.38
C THR A 489 -22.37 -4.77 9.01
N LEU A 490 -22.52 -3.73 9.83
CA LEU A 490 -23.81 -3.30 10.38
C LEU A 490 -24.36 -2.16 9.52
N HIS A 491 -25.54 -2.35 8.93
CA HIS A 491 -26.23 -1.35 8.12
C HIS A 491 -27.29 -0.64 8.95
N ALA A 492 -27.46 0.65 8.74
CA ALA A 492 -28.50 1.49 9.30
C ALA A 492 -29.17 2.29 8.17
N GLU A 493 -30.46 2.04 7.91
CA GLU A 493 -31.22 2.63 6.81
C GLU A 493 -32.59 3.16 7.30
N PRO A 494 -33.26 4.09 6.60
CA PRO A 494 -34.62 4.47 6.95
C PRO A 494 -35.57 3.27 6.95
N LEU A 495 -36.40 3.14 7.99
CA LEU A 495 -37.33 2.02 8.17
C LEU A 495 -38.41 2.02 7.09
N VAL A 496 -38.39 1.02 6.21
CA VAL A 496 -39.43 0.78 5.20
C VAL A 496 -40.42 -0.26 5.70
N GLU A 497 -41.71 0.09 5.74
CA GLU A 497 -42.77 -0.84 6.16
C GLU A 497 -42.83 -2.09 5.26
N GLY A 498 -43.08 -3.25 5.88
CA GLY A 498 -43.16 -4.54 5.19
C GLY A 498 -41.82 -5.23 4.91
N ARG A 499 -40.67 -4.56 5.08
CA ARG A 499 -39.34 -5.21 5.04
C ARG A 499 -38.98 -5.86 6.37
N ARG A 500 -38.13 -6.89 6.33
CA ARG A 500 -37.57 -7.56 7.53
C ARG A 500 -36.17 -7.05 7.81
N TYR A 501 -35.92 -6.77 9.07
CA TYR A 501 -34.67 -6.20 9.58
C TYR A 501 -34.21 -6.97 10.81
N PHE A 502 -32.94 -6.82 11.18
CA PHE A 502 -32.38 -7.43 12.40
C PHE A 502 -32.85 -6.69 13.66
N ALA A 503 -32.90 -5.35 13.61
CA ALA A 503 -33.48 -4.50 14.64
C ALA A 503 -34.07 -3.22 14.03
N ALA A 504 -34.82 -2.45 14.82
CA ALA A 504 -35.26 -1.10 14.47
C ALA A 504 -35.36 -0.23 15.72
N ARG A 505 -35.07 1.07 15.56
CA ARG A 505 -35.08 2.13 16.60
C ARG A 505 -35.41 3.46 15.91
N ASP A 506 -36.35 4.23 16.45
CA ASP A 506 -36.68 5.61 16.01
C ASP A 506 -36.73 5.85 14.48
N ARG A 507 -37.48 4.97 13.78
CA ARG A 507 -37.62 4.95 12.30
C ARG A 507 -36.33 4.65 11.52
N ILE A 508 -35.26 4.24 12.18
CA ILE A 508 -34.06 3.63 11.56
C ILE A 508 -34.14 2.11 11.73
N ALA A 509 -33.89 1.41 10.64
CA ALA A 509 -33.80 -0.03 10.58
C ALA A 509 -32.35 -0.49 10.52
N TYR A 510 -32.05 -1.62 11.15
CA TYR A 510 -30.71 -2.18 11.20
C TYR A 510 -30.70 -3.58 10.58
N SER A 511 -29.72 -3.85 9.72
CA SER A 511 -29.44 -5.16 9.14
C SER A 511 -27.94 -5.46 9.16
N HIS A 512 -27.51 -6.69 8.88
CA HIS A 512 -26.08 -7.02 8.90
C HIS A 512 -25.65 -7.96 7.77
N ARG A 513 -24.39 -7.83 7.36
CA ARG A 513 -23.65 -8.80 6.54
C ARG A 513 -22.54 -9.44 7.38
N GLY A 514 -22.24 -10.71 7.14
CA GLY A 514 -21.33 -11.52 7.95
C GLY A 514 -22.06 -12.58 8.78
N ALA A 515 -21.31 -13.60 9.23
CA ALA A 515 -21.86 -14.70 10.02
C ALA A 515 -22.08 -14.25 11.47
N VAL A 516 -23.32 -14.37 11.96
CA VAL A 516 -23.72 -13.94 13.30
C VAL A 516 -24.41 -15.10 14.01
N ASP A 517 -23.79 -15.59 15.09
CA ASP A 517 -24.37 -16.60 15.96
C ASP A 517 -25.25 -16.00 17.07
N ARG A 518 -25.75 -16.81 18.01
CA ARG A 518 -26.61 -16.33 19.11
C ARG A 518 -25.89 -15.47 20.16
N THR A 519 -24.57 -15.46 20.18
CA THR A 519 -23.78 -14.62 21.09
C THR A 519 -23.49 -13.30 20.40
N LEU A 520 -22.94 -13.34 19.19
CA LEU A 520 -22.72 -12.16 18.35
C LEU A 520 -24.02 -11.39 18.10
N ALA A 521 -25.17 -12.05 17.97
CA ALA A 521 -26.46 -11.37 17.82
C ALA A 521 -26.84 -10.52 19.05
N ARG A 522 -26.50 -10.95 20.27
CA ARG A 522 -26.76 -10.18 21.50
C ARG A 522 -25.80 -9.02 21.64
N GLU A 523 -24.53 -9.24 21.31
CA GLU A 523 -23.51 -8.20 21.25
C GLU A 523 -23.83 -7.14 20.19
N LEU A 524 -24.29 -7.56 19.00
CA LEU A 524 -24.70 -6.67 17.91
C LEU A 524 -25.92 -5.80 18.30
N LEU A 525 -26.88 -6.34 19.05
CA LEU A 525 -27.98 -5.55 19.61
C LEU A 525 -27.47 -4.51 20.62
N SER A 526 -26.54 -4.89 21.51
CA SER A 526 -25.91 -3.95 22.44
C SER A 526 -25.09 -2.87 21.71
N VAL A 527 -24.42 -3.22 20.61
CA VAL A 527 -23.72 -2.27 19.73
C VAL A 527 -24.72 -1.32 19.08
N ILE A 528 -25.83 -1.82 18.50
CA ILE A 528 -26.90 -0.98 17.92
C ILE A 528 -27.42 0.03 18.95
N ASP A 529 -27.81 -0.44 20.14
CA ASP A 529 -28.31 0.42 21.20
C ASP A 529 -27.25 1.44 21.67
N GLY A 530 -25.97 1.04 21.68
CA GLY A 530 -24.85 1.93 22.01
C GLY A 530 -24.59 3.02 20.98
N VAL A 531 -24.70 2.73 19.67
CA VAL A 531 -24.38 3.70 18.60
C VAL A 531 -25.59 4.48 18.07
N HIS A 532 -26.82 4.07 18.38
CA HIS A 532 -28.03 4.58 17.73
C HIS A 532 -28.15 6.11 17.75
N ALA A 533 -27.86 6.76 18.89
CA ALA A 533 -27.96 8.21 19.04
C ALA A 533 -26.98 9.00 18.14
N ASP A 534 -25.83 8.41 17.80
CA ASP A 534 -24.86 9.03 16.89
C ASP A 534 -25.17 8.67 15.42
N VAL A 535 -25.74 7.49 15.16
CA VAL A 535 -26.06 6.98 13.80
C VAL A 535 -27.36 7.56 13.23
N ALA A 536 -28.42 7.67 14.03
CA ALA A 536 -29.73 8.08 13.54
C ALA A 536 -29.77 9.49 12.89
N PRO A 537 -29.10 10.52 13.43
CA PRO A 537 -29.06 11.84 12.79
C PRO A 537 -28.33 11.85 11.44
N LEU A 538 -27.42 10.90 11.21
CA LEU A 538 -26.67 10.76 9.96
C LEU A 538 -27.57 10.14 8.88
N VAL A 539 -28.23 9.03 9.20
CA VAL A 539 -29.17 8.36 8.28
C VAL A 539 -30.40 9.22 7.97
N ALA A 540 -30.82 10.09 8.89
CA ALA A 540 -31.96 10.98 8.70
C ALA A 540 -31.68 12.21 7.81
N ARG A 541 -30.41 12.55 7.54
CA ARG A 541 -30.04 13.72 6.72
C ARG A 541 -30.36 13.52 5.25
N ASP A 542 -30.05 12.35 4.70
CA ASP A 542 -30.20 12.06 3.26
C ASP A 542 -31.64 11.68 2.87
N ALA A 543 -32.61 11.78 3.78
CA ALA A 543 -34.03 11.56 3.53
C ALA A 543 -34.80 12.86 3.22
N LEU A 544 -34.10 14.01 3.15
CA LEU A 544 -34.67 15.35 2.97
C LEU A 544 -34.00 16.19 1.86
N GLU A 545 -33.04 15.62 1.12
CA GLU A 545 -32.49 16.14 -0.15
C GLU A 545 -32.88 15.25 -1.34
#